data_AF-A0AAW7W4B1-F1
#
_entry.id   AF-A0AAW7W4B1-F1
#
_cell.length_a   1.000
_cell.length_b   1.000
_cell.length_c   1.000
_cell.angle_alpha   90.00
_cell.angle_beta   90.00
_cell.angle_gamma   90.00
#
_symmetry.space_group_name_H-M   'P 1'
#
loop_
_entity.id
_entity.type
_entity.pdbx_description
1 polymer ?
#
loop_
_entity_poly.entity_id
_entity_poly.type
_entity_poly.pdbx_seq_one_letter_code
_entity_poly.pdbx_strand_id
1 'polypeptide(L)'
;MNILKIELANVEQTDLGFEHWVDVTYTVPILKNEYTVKLLLFMECKIDDQEVIEYLVSTWKYRDLVLHSLQMYEMEKINNFTILD
;
A
#
# COMPACT_ATOMS: atom_id res chain seq x y z
N MET A 1 9.97 -5.82 5.39
CA MET A 1 9.11 -4.63 5.38
C MET A 1 8.35 -4.58 6.68
N ASN A 2 8.13 -3.41 7.25
CA ASN A 2 7.30 -3.25 8.44
C ASN A 2 5.98 -2.55 8.05
N ILE A 3 4.88 -3.28 8.07
CA ILE A 3 3.55 -2.72 7.81
C ILE A 3 3.02 -2.20 9.15
N LEU A 4 2.64 -0.92 9.18
CA LEU A 4 2.23 -0.21 10.37
C LEU A 4 0.71 -0.14 10.50
N LYS A 5 0.01 0.03 9.37
CA LYS A 5 -1.45 0.12 9.32
C LYS A 5 -1.96 -0.41 7.98
N ILE A 6 -3.07 -1.14 8.02
CA ILE A 6 -3.87 -1.54 6.86
C ILE A 6 -5.29 -1.07 7.15
N GLU A 7 -5.86 -0.22 6.30
CA GLU A 7 -7.19 0.36 6.49
C GLU A 7 -8.02 0.21 5.23
N LEU A 8 -9.18 -0.44 5.36
CA LEU A 8 -10.15 -0.48 4.27
C LEU A 8 -10.79 0.91 4.13
N ALA A 9 -10.36 1.65 3.11
CA ALA A 9 -10.79 3.02 2.88
C ALA A 9 -12.15 3.10 2.18
N ASN A 10 -12.39 2.21 1.20
CA ASN A 10 -13.67 2.16 0.50
C ASN A 10 -13.94 0.77 -0.08
N VAL A 11 -15.22 0.45 -0.25
CA VAL A 11 -15.67 -0.69 -1.06
C VAL A 11 -16.70 -0.21 -2.07
N GLU A 12 -16.40 -0.38 -3.34
CA GLU A 12 -17.29 0.00 -4.45
C GLU A 12 -17.75 -1.24 -5.21
N GLN A 13 -19.06 -1.33 -5.46
CA GLN A 13 -19.62 -2.37 -6.32
C GLN A 13 -19.64 -1.88 -7.76
N THR A 14 -19.12 -2.71 -8.66
CA THR A 14 -19.12 -2.50 -10.12
C THR A 14 -19.88 -3.64 -10.81
N ASP A 15 -20.10 -3.51 -12.12
CA ASP A 15 -20.70 -4.59 -12.93
C ASP A 15 -19.82 -5.85 -12.98
N LEU A 16 -18.52 -5.73 -12.68
CA LEU A 16 -17.54 -6.81 -12.78
C LEU A 16 -17.17 -7.45 -11.42
N GLY A 17 -17.58 -6.84 -10.31
CA GLY A 17 -17.19 -7.26 -8.96
C GLY A 17 -17.06 -6.09 -7.99
N PHE A 18 -16.28 -6.27 -6.93
CA PHE A 18 -16.09 -5.33 -5.84
C PHE A 18 -14.66 -4.81 -5.80
N GLU A 19 -14.51 -3.50 -5.83
CA GLU A 19 -13.24 -2.81 -5.60
C GLU A 19 -13.07 -2.49 -4.12
N HIS A 20 -12.10 -3.09 -3.47
CA HIS A 20 -11.72 -2.77 -2.09
C HIS A 20 -10.45 -1.93 -2.15
N TRP A 21 -10.60 -0.64 -1.85
CA TRP A 21 -9.49 0.31 -1.79
C TRP A 21 -8.92 0.29 -0.38
N VAL A 22 -7.65 -0.10 -0.26
CA VAL A 22 -6.98 -0.32 1.02
C VAL A 22 -5.79 0.63 1.12
N ASP A 23 -5.78 1.46 2.15
CA ASP A 23 -4.64 2.29 2.47
C ASP A 23 -3.67 1.50 3.36
N VAL A 24 -2.42 1.38 2.91
CA VAL A 24 -1.37 0.63 3.61
C VAL A 24 -0.24 1.57 3.97
N THR A 25 -0.05 1.79 5.26
CA THR A 25 1.09 2.55 5.80
C THR A 25 2.19 1.58 6.17
N TYR A 26 3.40 1.82 5.65
CA TYR A 26 4.56 0.97 5.91
C TYR A 26 5.85 1.77 6.00
N THR A 27 6.87 1.11 6.53
CA THR A 27 8.26 1.55 6.46
C THR A 27 9.18 0.38 6.11
N VAL A 28 10.36 0.68 5.57
CA VAL A 28 11.44 -0.28 5.36
C VAL A 28 12.77 0.35 5.80
N PRO A 29 13.78 -0.44 6.23
CA PRO A 29 15.02 0.12 6.77
C PRO A 29 15.80 1.07 5.85
N ILE A 30 15.58 0.99 4.54
CA ILE A 30 16.25 1.86 3.56
C ILE A 30 15.56 3.23 3.39
N LEU A 31 14.35 3.40 3.92
CA LEU A 31 13.58 4.66 3.85
C LEU A 31 13.74 5.44 5.15
N LYS A 32 13.80 6.76 5.04
CA LYS A 32 13.80 7.69 6.18
C LYS A 32 12.39 7.97 6.69
N ASN A 33 11.40 7.96 5.79
CA ASN A 33 10.01 8.27 6.09
C ASN A 33 9.12 7.02 6.08
N GLU A 34 7.93 7.18 6.68
CA GLU A 34 6.81 6.26 6.50
C GLU A 34 6.01 6.68 5.26
N TYR A 35 5.43 5.70 4.57
CA TYR A 35 4.66 5.93 3.36
C TYR A 35 3.32 5.23 3.43
N THR A 36 2.28 5.92 2.98
CA THR A 36 0.95 5.34 2.76
C THR A 36 0.72 5.18 1.27
N VAL A 37 0.39 3.97 0.84
CA VAL A 37 0.01 3.65 -0.53
C VAL A 37 -1.40 3.10 -0.56
N LYS A 38 -2.18 3.53 -1.55
CA LYS A 38 -3.52 3.02 -1.82
C LYS A 38 -3.43 1.83 -2.77
N LEU A 39 -3.91 0.66 -2.33
CA LEU A 39 -3.92 -0.58 -3.09
C LEU A 39 -5.35 -0.99 -3.43
N LEU A 40 -5.53 -1.58 -4.60
CA LEU A 40 -6.81 -2.15 -5.04
C LEU A 40 -6.81 -3.68 -4.86
N LEU A 41 -7.77 -4.20 -4.10
CA LEU A 41 -8.16 -5.61 -4.12
C LEU A 41 -9.49 -5.74 -4.87
N PHE A 42 -9.45 -6.35 -6.05
CA PHE A 42 -10.63 -6.58 -6.87
C PHE A 42 -11.11 -8.02 -6.70
N MET A 43 -12.35 -8.19 -6.24
CA MET A 43 -12.90 -9.49 -5.84
C MET A 43 -14.32 -9.65 -6.39
N GLU A 44 -14.75 -10.88 -6.68
CA GLU A 44 -16.12 -11.16 -7.14
C GLU A 44 -17.19 -10.95 -6.04
N CYS A 45 -16.77 -10.91 -4.77
CA CYS A 45 -17.62 -10.69 -3.62
C CYS A 45 -17.08 -9.59 -2.70
N LYS A 46 -17.97 -9.03 -1.90
CA LYS A 46 -17.63 -8.07 -0.85
C LYS A 46 -16.87 -8.77 0.29
N ILE A 47 -15.76 -8.18 0.72
CA ILE A 47 -14.95 -8.60 1.86
C ILE A 47 -14.91 -7.44 2.84
N ASP A 48 -15.57 -7.61 3.98
CA ASP A 48 -15.57 -6.64 5.07
C ASP A 48 -14.71 -7.07 6.26
N ASP A 49 -14.23 -8.32 6.24
CA ASP A 49 -13.41 -8.87 7.31
C ASP A 49 -11.97 -8.35 7.22
N GLN A 50 -11.55 -7.64 8.26
CA GLN A 50 -10.24 -6.99 8.33
C GLN A 50 -9.09 -8.00 8.30
N GLU A 51 -9.20 -9.14 8.97
CA GLU A 51 -8.11 -10.15 8.98
C GLU A 51 -7.91 -10.74 7.57
N VAL A 52 -8.99 -10.93 6.83
CA VAL A 52 -8.93 -11.38 5.43
C VAL A 52 -8.26 -10.31 4.55
N ILE A 53 -8.59 -9.03 4.74
CA ILE A 53 -7.95 -7.93 3.99
C ILE A 53 -6.46 -7.86 4.29
N GLU A 54 -6.06 -7.97 5.56
CA GLU A 54 -4.65 -7.97 5.96
C GLU A 54 -3.88 -9.15 5.36
N TYR A 55 -4.49 -10.33 5.33
CA TYR A 55 -3.93 -11.51 4.67
C TYR A 55 -3.77 -11.28 3.15
N LEU A 56 -4.79 -10.72 2.49
CA LEU A 56 -4.75 -10.44 1.05
C LEU A 56 -3.72 -9.36 0.71
N VAL A 57 -3.56 -8.32 1.52
CA VAL A 57 -2.50 -7.32 1.31
C VAL A 57 -1.12 -7.96 1.46
N SER A 58 -0.90 -8.70 2.55
CA SER A 58 0.42 -9.28 2.87
C SER A 58 0.83 -10.42 1.94
N THR A 59 -0.12 -11.11 1.32
CA THR A 59 0.16 -12.23 0.40
C THR A 59 0.02 -11.81 -1.07
N TRP A 60 -1.09 -11.13 -1.38
CA TRP A 60 -1.50 -10.54 -2.67
C TRP A 60 -0.59 -9.46 -3.22
N LYS A 61 -0.35 -8.47 -2.37
CA LYS A 61 0.13 -7.14 -2.78
C LYS A 61 1.51 -6.82 -2.25
N TYR A 62 2.18 -7.77 -1.61
CA TYR A 62 3.52 -7.56 -1.08
C TYR A 62 4.52 -7.12 -2.17
N ARG A 63 4.40 -7.66 -3.38
CA ARG A 63 5.25 -7.24 -4.52
C ARG A 63 5.06 -5.76 -4.86
N ASP A 64 3.81 -5.28 -4.84
CA ASP A 64 3.47 -3.89 -5.14
C ASP A 64 4.05 -2.96 -4.06
N LEU A 65 3.97 -3.36 -2.79
CA LEU A 65 4.61 -2.63 -1.68
C LEU A 65 6.14 -2.56 -1.85
N VAL A 66 6.79 -3.67 -2.22
CA VAL A 66 8.24 -3.69 -2.47
C VAL A 66 8.60 -2.75 -3.61
N LEU A 67 7.87 -2.80 -4.73
CA LEU A 67 8.09 -1.90 -5.87
C LEU A 67 7.91 -0.43 -5.48
N HIS A 68 6.84 -0.11 -4.76
CA HIS A 68 6.60 1.23 -4.25
C HIS A 68 7.73 1.70 -3.32
N SER A 69 8.26 0.82 -2.45
CA SER A 69 9.37 1.16 -1.57
C SER A 69 10.66 1.51 -2.31
N LEU A 70 10.92 0.87 -3.45
CA LEU A 70 12.06 1.21 -4.31
C LEU A 70 11.86 2.58 -4.97
N GLN A 71 10.65 2.89 -5.41
CA GLN A 71 10.32 4.20 -5.97
C GLN A 71 10.51 5.30 -4.91
N MET A 72 10.01 5.09 -3.69
CA MET A 72 10.17 6.05 -2.59
C MET A 72 11.63 6.25 -2.21
N TYR A 73 12.45 5.19 -2.24
CA TYR A 73 13.87 5.30 -1.97
C TYR A 73 14.60 6.19 -2.98
N GLU A 74 14.27 6.06 -4.27
CA GLU A 74 14.81 6.95 -5.30
C GLU A 74 14.30 8.39 -5.16
N MET A 75 13.03 8.58 -4.77
CA MET A 75 12.50 9.91 -4.46
C MET A 75 13.20 10.57 -3.26
N GLU A 76 13.43 9.84 -2.17
CA GLU A 76 14.17 10.36 -1.00
C GLU A 76 15.61 10.74 -1.36
N LYS A 77 16.26 10.00 -2.25
CA LYS A 77 17.59 10.37 -2.76
C LYS A 77 17.53 11.68 -3.55
N ILE A 78 16.61 11.81 -4.51
CA ILE A 78 16.48 13.02 -5.35
C ILE A 78 16.22 14.24 -4.47
N ASN A 79 15.29 14.14 -3.52
CA ASN A 79 14.94 15.23 -2.62
C ASN A 79 16.12 15.64 -1.72
N ASN A 80 17.00 14.71 -1.33
CA ASN A 80 18.21 15.06 -0.58
C ASN A 80 19.22 15.88 -1.40
N PHE A 81 19.16 15.86 -2.74
CA PHE A 81 20.02 16.72 -3.59
C PHE A 81 19.47 18.13 -3.76
N THR A 82 18.18 18.37 -3.48
CA THR A 82 17.52 19.67 -3.66
C THR A 82 17.59 20.57 -2.41
N ILE A 83 18.15 20.09 -1.29
CA ILE A 83 18.34 20.87 -0.05
C ILE A 83 19.81 21.35 0.08
N LEU A 84 20.39 21.78 -1.04
CA LEU A 84 21.64 22.55 -1.07
C LEU A 84 21.34 23.92 -1.69
N ASP A 85 20.55 24.72 -0.96
CA ASP A 85 20.47 26.18 -1.12
C ASP A 85 21.34 26.84 -0.05
#